data_AF-A0A7D9E310-F1
#
_entry.id   AF-A0A7D9E310-F1
#
_cell.length_a   1.000
_cell.length_b   1.000
_cell.length_c   1.000
_cell.angle_alpha   90.00
_cell.angle_beta   90.00
_cell.angle_gamma   90.00
#
_symmetry.space_group_name_H-M   'P 1'
#
loop_
_entity.id
_entity.type
_entity.pdbx_description
1 polymer ?
#
loop_
_entity_poly.entity_id
_entity_poly.type
_entity_poly.pdbx_seq_one_letter_code
_entity_poly.pdbx_strand_id
1 'polypeptide(L)'
;MANDVEENPGPTIYDVVDPTKTIYADFSQGNTKKFRQNAGKQCLAMSLTAIIYNHITNANAWDSTVLNSILCAGNNLYSFISNSVKKSYLLLTDVPEMVSVFDGIYCMQYGEPFAGDLFMANTALPYYSIENALNNLFMENYQHCMLTIGCNTVAIFKTSEGTFKVFDSHSRDLYGRFTGNVYYNKVEYSLNKIQ
;
A
#
# COMPACT_ATOMS: atom_id res chain seq x y z
N MET A 1 -22.17 -11.34 7.76
CA MET A 1 -21.28 -12.26 7.05
C MET A 1 -21.30 -11.82 5.60
N ALA A 2 -20.22 -11.24 5.11
CA ALA A 2 -20.12 -10.82 3.71
C ALA A 2 -19.60 -12.02 2.92
N ASN A 3 -20.45 -12.60 2.09
CA ASN A 3 -20.07 -13.61 1.12
C ASN A 3 -19.53 -12.87 -0.10
N ASP A 4 -18.27 -12.48 -0.05
CA ASP A 4 -17.57 -11.94 -1.21
C ASP A 4 -17.09 -13.14 -2.03
N VAL A 5 -17.72 -13.38 -3.18
CA VAL A 5 -17.29 -14.40 -4.14
C VAL A 5 -16.41 -13.68 -5.15
N GLU A 6 -15.10 -13.94 -5.08
CA GLU A 6 -14.14 -13.43 -6.05
C GLU A 6 -14.38 -14.11 -7.41
N GLU A 7 -15.00 -13.38 -8.35
CA GLU A 7 -15.20 -13.84 -9.74
C GLU A 7 -14.04 -13.46 -10.67
N ASN A 8 -12.99 -12.81 -10.15
CA ASN A 8 -11.81 -12.48 -10.95
C ASN A 8 -11.07 -13.79 -11.31
N PRO A 9 -10.89 -14.13 -12.61
CA PRO A 9 -10.13 -15.32 -13.01
C PRO A 9 -8.66 -15.27 -12.54
N GLY A 10 -8.24 -14.12 -12.02
CA GLY A 10 -6.86 -13.86 -11.64
C GLY A 10 -5.99 -13.69 -12.89
N PRO A 11 -4.71 -13.41 -12.68
CA PRO A 11 -3.73 -13.40 -13.76
C PRO A 11 -3.71 -14.78 -14.44
N THR A 12 -3.62 -14.79 -15.76
CA THR A 12 -3.49 -16.05 -16.50
C THR A 12 -2.14 -16.71 -16.17
N ILE A 13 -1.97 -17.99 -16.50
CA ILE A 13 -0.72 -18.74 -16.21
C ILE A 13 0.55 -18.11 -16.84
N TYR A 14 0.38 -17.12 -17.73
CA TYR A 14 1.44 -16.36 -18.39
C TYR A 14 1.77 -15.02 -17.71
N ASP A 15 1.01 -14.62 -16.67
CA ASP A 15 1.11 -13.33 -15.98
C ASP A 15 1.83 -13.46 -14.64
N VAL A 16 3.03 -14.04 -14.66
CA VAL A 16 3.92 -14.05 -13.48
C VAL A 16 4.39 -12.61 -13.23
N VAL A 17 4.34 -12.17 -11.97
CA VAL A 17 4.91 -10.90 -11.56
C VAL A 17 6.40 -10.88 -11.92
N ASP A 18 6.80 -9.89 -12.70
CA ASP A 18 8.17 -9.76 -13.20
C ASP A 18 9.16 -9.66 -12.02
N PRO A 19 9.99 -10.70 -11.78
CA PRO A 19 10.91 -10.72 -10.65
C PRO A 19 12.05 -9.71 -10.82
N THR A 20 12.29 -9.21 -12.03
CA THR A 20 13.30 -8.16 -12.28
C THR A 20 12.82 -6.77 -11.88
N LYS A 21 11.50 -6.60 -11.69
CA LYS A 21 10.84 -5.35 -11.29
C LYS A 21 10.24 -5.42 -9.88
N THR A 22 10.50 -6.52 -9.18
CA THR A 22 9.92 -6.79 -7.86
C THR A 22 11.03 -7.06 -6.86
N ILE A 23 10.94 -6.43 -5.70
CA ILE A 23 11.78 -6.74 -4.54
C ILE A 23 10.89 -7.21 -3.39
N TYR A 24 11.47 -8.02 -2.51
CA TYR A 24 10.75 -8.76 -1.49
C TYR A 24 11.34 -8.52 -0.11
N ALA A 25 10.48 -8.31 0.88
CA ALA A 25 10.86 -8.38 2.29
C ALA A 25 11.11 -9.85 2.70
N ASP A 26 11.62 -10.09 3.90
CA ASP A 26 11.77 -11.46 4.43
C ASP A 26 10.47 -11.98 5.09
N PHE A 27 9.50 -11.09 5.33
CA PHE A 27 8.23 -11.38 5.99
C PHE A 27 7.12 -10.39 5.57
N SER A 28 5.85 -10.77 5.70
CA SER A 28 4.71 -9.85 5.57
C SER A 28 4.25 -9.34 6.92
N GLN A 29 3.32 -8.38 6.86
CA GLN A 29 2.48 -8.03 8.00
C GLN A 29 1.78 -9.22 8.67
N GLY A 30 1.54 -10.32 7.95
CA GLY A 30 0.89 -11.52 8.47
C GLY A 30 1.81 -12.41 9.32
N ASN A 31 3.10 -12.08 9.45
CA ASN A 31 4.05 -12.87 10.22
C ASN A 31 3.74 -12.80 11.73
N THR A 32 3.06 -13.83 12.24
CA THR A 32 2.65 -13.93 13.65
C THR A 32 3.82 -14.08 14.62
N LYS A 33 4.92 -14.71 14.21
CA LYS A 33 6.13 -14.84 15.04
C LYS A 33 6.75 -13.47 15.31
N LYS A 34 6.75 -12.59 14.31
CA LYS A 34 7.36 -11.26 14.39
C LYS A 34 6.41 -10.20 14.97
N PHE A 35 5.17 -10.15 14.49
CA PHE A 35 4.21 -9.10 14.83
C PHE A 35 3.15 -9.51 15.86
N ARG A 36 3.14 -10.78 16.29
CA ARG A 36 2.28 -11.29 17.36
C ARG A 36 0.81 -10.90 17.15
N GLN A 37 0.15 -10.30 18.14
CA GLN A 37 -1.26 -9.94 18.12
C GLN A 37 -1.63 -8.86 17.07
N ASN A 38 -0.64 -8.14 16.54
CA ASN A 38 -0.86 -7.12 15.52
C ASN A 38 -0.97 -7.72 14.13
N ALA A 39 -0.42 -8.93 13.90
CA ALA A 39 -0.25 -9.50 12.58
C ALA A 39 -1.54 -9.46 11.74
N GLY A 40 -1.44 -8.91 10.53
CA GLY A 40 -2.55 -8.78 9.56
C GLY A 40 -3.43 -7.54 9.72
N LYS A 41 -3.11 -6.60 10.60
CA LYS A 41 -3.94 -5.41 10.89
C LYS A 41 -3.25 -4.08 10.60
N GLN A 42 -1.96 -4.12 10.29
CA GLN A 42 -1.07 -2.96 10.28
C GLN A 42 -0.80 -2.40 8.87
N CYS A 43 -1.55 -2.83 7.85
CA CYS A 43 -1.36 -2.45 6.45
C CYS A 43 -1.39 -0.93 6.22
N LEU A 44 -2.33 -0.23 6.85
CA LEU A 44 -2.45 1.23 6.76
C LEU A 44 -1.20 1.92 7.30
N ALA A 45 -0.76 1.55 8.50
CA ALA A 45 0.42 2.15 9.13
C ALA A 45 1.73 1.80 8.39
N MET A 46 1.86 0.57 7.87
CA MET A 46 2.99 0.16 7.04
C MET A 46 3.03 0.92 5.70
N SER A 47 1.87 1.12 5.06
CA SER A 47 1.77 1.90 3.83
C SER A 47 2.15 3.37 4.06
N LEU A 48 1.65 3.97 5.14
CA LEU A 48 2.06 5.33 5.54
C LEU A 48 3.56 5.42 5.84
N THR A 49 4.11 4.42 6.52
CA THR A 49 5.55 4.33 6.81
C THR A 49 6.38 4.23 5.53
N ALA A 50 5.90 3.52 4.51
CA ALA A 50 6.54 3.46 3.20
C ALA A 50 6.52 4.83 2.50
N ILE A 51 5.41 5.58 2.58
CA ILE A 51 5.32 6.97 2.09
C ILE A 51 6.37 7.85 2.76
N ILE A 52 6.44 7.82 4.08
CA ILE A 52 7.42 8.59 4.86
C ILE A 52 8.85 8.19 4.46
N TYR A 53 9.14 6.89 4.36
CA TYR A 53 10.47 6.45 3.98
C TYR A 53 10.86 6.88 2.55
N ASN A 54 9.89 7.00 1.63
CA ASN A 54 10.16 7.50 0.28
C ASN A 54 10.61 8.97 0.28
N HIS A 55 10.24 9.76 1.30
CA HIS A 55 10.79 11.11 1.51
C HIS A 55 12.23 11.10 2.04
N ILE A 56 12.63 10.05 2.76
CA ILE A 56 14.01 9.88 3.26
C ILE A 56 14.92 9.35 2.14
N THR A 57 14.46 8.34 1.41
CA THR A 57 15.20 7.69 0.33
C THR A 57 14.21 7.21 -0.72
N ASN A 58 14.42 7.60 -1.97
CA ASN A 58 13.53 7.28 -3.08
C ASN A 58 13.35 5.75 -3.24
N ALA A 59 12.12 5.31 -3.51
CA ALA A 59 11.75 3.90 -3.69
C ALA A 59 12.51 3.16 -4.79
N ASN A 60 13.20 3.86 -5.68
CA ASN A 60 14.12 3.28 -6.67
C ASN A 60 15.37 2.66 -6.04
N ALA A 61 15.77 3.12 -4.85
CA ALA A 61 16.98 2.65 -4.16
C ALA A 61 16.70 1.63 -3.05
N TRP A 62 15.44 1.21 -2.88
CA TRP A 62 15.08 0.28 -1.81
C TRP A 62 15.54 -1.14 -2.12
N ASP A 63 15.88 -1.87 -1.07
CA ASP A 63 16.16 -3.29 -1.08
C ASP A 63 15.29 -4.03 -0.04
N SER A 64 15.52 -5.33 0.13
CA SER A 64 14.79 -6.14 1.12
C SER A 64 14.99 -5.65 2.56
N THR A 65 16.18 -5.13 2.89
CA THR A 65 16.50 -4.57 4.21
C THR A 65 15.64 -3.34 4.50
N VAL A 66 15.50 -2.45 3.52
CA VAL A 66 14.61 -1.29 3.61
C VAL A 66 13.15 -1.73 3.81
N LEU A 67 12.68 -2.70 3.03
CA LEU A 67 11.30 -3.21 3.18
C LEU A 67 11.06 -3.80 4.58
N ASN A 68 12.01 -4.59 5.09
CA ASN A 68 11.94 -5.14 6.45
C ASN A 68 11.86 -4.03 7.51
N SER A 69 12.64 -2.96 7.35
CA SER A 69 12.64 -1.79 8.23
C SER A 69 11.30 -1.05 8.18
N ILE A 70 10.73 -0.83 7.00
CA ILE A 70 9.39 -0.24 6.81
C ILE A 70 8.32 -1.07 7.51
N LEU A 71 8.35 -2.40 7.36
CA LEU A 71 7.40 -3.28 8.01
C LEU A 71 7.52 -3.22 9.56
N CYS A 72 8.75 -3.20 10.08
CA CYS A 72 8.96 -3.10 11.53
C CYS A 72 8.50 -1.75 12.09
N ALA A 73 8.91 -0.64 11.45
CA ALA A 73 8.53 0.70 11.85
C ALA A 73 7.01 0.92 11.72
N GLY A 74 6.39 0.41 10.66
CA GLY A 74 4.95 0.47 10.46
C GLY A 74 4.16 -0.32 11.50
N ASN A 75 4.68 -1.47 11.97
CA ASN A 75 4.07 -2.18 13.11
C ASN A 75 4.17 -1.37 14.42
N ASN A 76 5.27 -0.67 14.65
CA ASN A 76 5.43 0.19 15.83
C ASN A 76 4.45 1.37 15.76
N LEU A 77 4.34 2.03 14.60
CA LEU A 77 3.38 3.09 14.35
C LEU A 77 1.94 2.61 14.54
N TYR A 78 1.58 1.44 13.97
CA TYR A 78 0.29 0.80 14.19
C TYR A 78 0.01 0.60 15.67
N SER A 79 0.97 0.05 16.43
CA SER A 79 0.82 -0.21 17.85
C SER A 79 0.52 1.07 18.63
N PHE A 80 1.25 2.15 18.32
CA PHE A 80 1.04 3.45 18.94
C PHE A 80 -0.37 4.00 18.66
N ILE A 81 -0.77 4.06 17.40
CA ILE A 81 -2.07 4.61 17.00
C ILE A 81 -3.21 3.73 17.53
N SER A 82 -3.14 2.42 17.30
CA SER A 82 -4.15 1.44 17.74
C SER A 82 -4.37 1.49 19.25
N ASN A 83 -3.30 1.59 20.04
CA ASN A 83 -3.41 1.74 21.49
C ASN A 83 -4.02 3.09 21.91
N SER A 84 -3.84 4.14 21.11
CA SER A 84 -4.40 5.47 21.40
C SER A 84 -5.89 5.52 21.06
N VAL A 85 -6.29 5.02 19.90
CA VAL A 85 -7.69 5.05 19.42
C VAL A 85 -8.53 3.83 19.85
N LYS A 86 -7.89 2.81 20.45
CA LYS A 86 -8.51 1.55 20.91
C LYS A 86 -9.23 0.76 19.81
N LYS A 87 -8.68 0.76 18.59
CA LYS A 87 -9.23 0.03 17.43
C LYS A 87 -8.26 -1.02 16.90
N SER A 88 -8.81 -2.14 16.41
CA SER A 88 -8.01 -3.18 15.76
C SER A 88 -7.61 -2.82 14.32
N TYR A 89 -8.46 -2.11 13.59
CA TYR A 89 -8.17 -1.62 12.24
C TYR A 89 -8.19 -0.10 12.27
N LEU A 90 -7.21 0.50 11.62
CA LEU A 90 -7.06 1.95 11.55
C LEU A 90 -7.73 2.47 10.28
N LEU A 91 -8.36 3.63 10.39
CA LEU A 91 -8.70 4.48 9.26
C LEU A 91 -7.63 5.55 9.09
N LEU A 92 -7.59 6.20 7.93
CA LEU A 92 -6.68 7.33 7.72
C LEU A 92 -6.96 8.47 8.71
N THR A 93 -8.23 8.67 9.08
CA THR A 93 -8.68 9.65 10.08
C THR A 93 -8.27 9.30 11.51
N ASP A 94 -7.79 8.08 11.76
CA ASP A 94 -7.22 7.69 13.07
C ASP A 94 -5.73 8.08 13.19
N VAL A 95 -5.08 8.47 12.08
CA VAL A 95 -3.67 8.87 12.08
C VAL A 95 -3.53 10.27 12.70
N PRO A 96 -2.63 10.48 13.67
CA PRO A 96 -2.41 11.80 14.25
C PRO A 96 -1.76 12.74 13.23
N GLU A 97 -1.98 14.04 13.42
CA GLU A 97 -1.40 15.09 12.57
C GLU A 97 0.14 15.02 12.53
N MET A 98 0.78 14.62 13.63
CA MET A 98 2.23 14.39 13.68
C MET A 98 2.54 12.94 14.00
N VAL A 99 3.43 12.34 13.19
CA VAL A 99 3.93 10.98 13.39
C VAL A 99 5.44 10.97 13.54
N SER A 100 5.93 10.17 14.48
CA SER A 100 7.38 9.95 14.70
C SER A 100 7.77 8.60 14.14
N VAL A 101 8.62 8.58 13.11
CA VAL A 101 9.07 7.37 12.41
C VAL A 101 10.50 7.57 11.93
N PHE A 102 11.37 6.56 12.02
CA PHE A 102 12.78 6.64 11.59
C PHE A 102 13.52 7.87 12.14
N ASP A 103 13.36 8.14 13.44
CA ASP A 103 13.96 9.27 14.16
C ASP A 103 13.59 10.68 13.62
N GLY A 104 12.60 10.77 12.72
CA GLY A 104 12.03 12.01 12.23
C GLY A 104 10.60 12.23 12.73
N ILE A 105 10.19 13.51 12.78
CA ILE A 105 8.81 13.93 13.06
C ILE A 105 8.23 14.50 11.76
N TYR A 106 7.11 13.94 11.32
CA TYR A 106 6.45 14.30 10.06
C TYR A 106 5.07 14.85 10.35
N CYS A 107 4.77 16.01 9.79
CA CYS A 107 3.42 16.59 9.81
C CYS A 107 2.65 16.08 8.59
N MET A 108 1.50 15.47 8.85
CA MET A 108 0.68 14.82 7.83
C MET A 108 -0.27 15.83 7.20
N GLN A 109 -0.22 15.91 5.88
CA GLN A 109 -1.15 16.68 5.06
C GLN A 109 -1.85 15.74 4.09
N TYR A 110 -3.17 15.79 4.06
CA TYR A 110 -4.01 14.90 3.25
C TYR A 110 -4.78 15.71 2.22
N GLY A 111 -4.84 15.20 0.99
CA GLY A 111 -5.76 15.69 -0.03
C GLY A 111 -7.18 15.15 0.16
N GLU A 112 -8.11 15.66 -0.65
CA GLU A 112 -9.47 15.16 -0.69
C GLU A 112 -9.50 13.68 -1.15
N PRO A 113 -10.26 12.81 -0.48
CA PRO A 113 -10.29 11.39 -0.81
C PRO A 113 -11.12 11.14 -2.08
N PHE A 114 -10.67 10.18 -2.89
CA PHE A 114 -11.44 9.61 -3.98
C PHE A 114 -12.07 8.28 -3.55
N ALA A 115 -13.31 8.04 -3.98
CA ALA A 115 -14.03 6.78 -3.75
C ALA A 115 -14.62 6.27 -5.07
N GLY A 116 -14.78 4.95 -5.20
CA GLY A 116 -15.34 4.33 -6.39
C GLY A 116 -15.37 2.81 -6.30
N ASP A 117 -15.79 2.18 -7.39
CA ASP A 117 -15.80 0.74 -7.56
C ASP A 117 -14.60 0.29 -8.43
N LEU A 118 -14.03 -0.87 -8.12
CA LEU A 118 -12.87 -1.43 -8.83
C LEU A 118 -13.16 -1.67 -10.32
N PHE A 119 -14.39 -2.04 -10.66
CA PHE A 119 -14.84 -2.37 -12.01
C PHE A 119 -15.53 -1.18 -12.72
N MET A 120 -15.51 0.01 -12.09
CA MET A 120 -16.06 1.21 -12.68
C MET A 120 -15.20 1.65 -13.87
N ALA A 121 -15.71 1.46 -15.08
CA ALA A 121 -15.06 1.94 -16.30
C ALA A 121 -15.17 3.47 -16.46
N ASN A 122 -16.29 4.07 -16.04
CA ASN A 122 -16.58 5.49 -16.23
C ASN A 122 -16.88 6.18 -14.90
N THR A 123 -16.29 7.35 -14.68
CA THR A 123 -16.57 8.19 -13.51
C THR A 123 -18.02 8.68 -13.51
N ALA A 124 -18.68 8.51 -12.37
CA ALA A 124 -20.04 8.99 -12.12
C ALA A 124 -20.03 9.68 -10.75
N LEU A 125 -19.88 11.01 -10.77
CA LEU A 125 -19.70 11.80 -9.54
C LEU A 125 -20.78 11.47 -8.50
N PRO A 126 -20.40 11.29 -7.22
CA PRO A 126 -19.07 11.56 -6.63
C PRO A 126 -18.04 10.42 -6.76
N TYR A 127 -18.33 9.36 -7.52
CA TYR A 127 -17.48 8.17 -7.64
C TYR A 127 -16.57 8.21 -8.87
N TYR A 128 -15.34 7.74 -8.70
CA TYR A 128 -14.29 7.76 -9.72
C TYR A 128 -13.83 6.35 -10.08
N SER A 129 -13.49 6.13 -11.36
CA SER A 129 -12.69 4.98 -11.73
C SER A 129 -11.28 5.10 -11.14
N ILE A 130 -10.58 3.99 -10.93
CA ILE A 130 -9.20 4.02 -10.40
C ILE A 130 -8.29 4.86 -11.29
N GLU A 131 -8.42 4.71 -12.61
CA GLU A 131 -7.65 5.49 -13.58
C GLU A 131 -7.87 7.00 -13.40
N ASN A 132 -9.12 7.44 -13.33
CA ASN A 132 -9.43 8.86 -13.17
C ASN A 132 -9.03 9.37 -11.79
N ALA A 133 -9.19 8.59 -10.73
CA ALA A 133 -8.75 8.97 -9.38
C ALA A 133 -7.22 9.19 -9.35
N LEU A 134 -6.44 8.25 -9.90
CA LEU A 134 -4.98 8.37 -9.98
C LEU A 134 -4.57 9.54 -10.87
N ASN A 135 -5.19 9.72 -12.03
CA ASN A 135 -4.90 10.85 -12.91
C ASN A 135 -5.15 12.20 -12.21
N ASN A 136 -6.27 12.36 -11.51
CA ASN A 136 -6.55 13.59 -10.76
C ASN A 136 -5.54 13.84 -9.64
N LEU A 137 -5.24 12.82 -8.82
CA LEU A 137 -4.22 12.91 -7.77
C LEU A 137 -2.86 13.39 -8.33
N PHE A 138 -2.41 12.79 -9.43
CA PHE A 138 -1.10 13.10 -9.99
C PHE A 138 -1.07 14.40 -10.82
N MET A 139 -2.22 14.91 -11.28
CA MET A 139 -2.35 16.25 -11.86
C MET A 139 -2.26 17.34 -10.79
N GLU A 140 -2.74 17.07 -9.57
CA GLU A 140 -2.62 17.96 -8.40
C GLU A 140 -1.21 17.93 -7.76
N ASN A 141 -0.21 17.37 -8.45
CA ASN A 141 1.18 17.24 -8.01
C ASN A 141 1.43 16.36 -6.78
N TYR A 142 0.46 15.56 -6.33
CA TYR A 142 0.76 14.48 -5.38
C TYR A 142 1.75 13.50 -6.02
N GLN A 143 2.70 12.98 -5.24
CA GLN A 143 3.69 12.00 -5.71
C GLN A 143 3.42 10.59 -5.16
N HIS A 144 2.42 10.47 -4.29
CA HIS A 144 2.07 9.24 -3.62
C HIS A 144 0.61 9.28 -3.19
N CYS A 145 0.00 8.10 -3.03
CA CYS A 145 -1.30 7.95 -2.43
C CYS A 145 -1.42 6.61 -1.71
N MET A 146 -2.46 6.47 -0.90
CA MET A 146 -2.84 5.21 -0.28
C MET A 146 -4.10 4.70 -0.96
N LEU A 147 -4.06 3.48 -1.49
CA LEU A 147 -5.22 2.81 -2.08
C LEU A 147 -5.72 1.76 -1.10
N THR A 148 -7.00 1.80 -0.76
CA THR A 148 -7.66 0.79 0.06
C THR A 148 -8.74 0.10 -0.74
N ILE A 149 -8.62 -1.22 -0.88
CA ILE A 149 -9.64 -2.09 -1.47
C ILE A 149 -10.05 -3.10 -0.41
N GLY A 150 -11.33 -3.07 -0.02
CA GLY A 150 -11.82 -3.81 1.15
C GLY A 150 -11.07 -3.38 2.42
N CYS A 151 -10.34 -4.30 3.05
CA CYS A 151 -9.50 -4.03 4.22
C CYS A 151 -7.99 -4.00 3.92
N ASN A 152 -7.61 -4.06 2.63
CA ASN A 152 -6.22 -4.08 2.21
C ASN A 152 -5.80 -2.69 1.75
N THR A 153 -4.87 -2.08 2.49
CA THR A 153 -4.27 -0.80 2.13
C THR A 153 -2.85 -1.02 1.57
N VAL A 154 -2.55 -0.33 0.47
CA VAL A 154 -1.23 -0.27 -0.17
C VAL A 154 -0.80 1.18 -0.37
N ALA A 155 0.51 1.43 -0.48
CA ALA A 155 1.04 2.73 -0.89
C ALA A 155 1.43 2.70 -2.36
N ILE A 156 1.06 3.74 -3.10
CA ILE A 156 1.40 3.93 -4.52
C ILE A 156 2.29 5.16 -4.63
N PHE A 157 3.34 5.05 -5.43
CA PHE A 157 4.30 6.12 -5.70
C PHE A 157 4.35 6.40 -7.20
N LYS A 158 4.32 7.68 -7.57
CA LYS A 158 4.67 8.12 -8.92
C LYS A 158 6.18 8.33 -8.99
N THR A 159 6.82 7.71 -9.97
CA THR A 159 8.26 7.87 -10.23
C THR A 159 8.52 9.07 -11.14
N SER A 160 9.75 9.57 -11.14
CA SER A 160 10.22 10.60 -12.09
C SER A 160 10.08 10.16 -13.55
N GLU A 161 10.12 8.85 -13.80
CA GLU A 161 9.99 8.26 -15.13
C GLU A 161 8.53 8.15 -15.60
N GLY A 162 7.56 8.58 -14.79
CA GLY A 162 6.13 8.48 -15.11
C GLY A 162 5.54 7.08 -14.92
N THR A 163 6.28 6.16 -14.29
CA THR A 163 5.81 4.83 -13.89
C THR A 163 5.34 4.82 -12.43
N PHE A 164 4.66 3.75 -12.00
CA PHE A 164 4.22 3.60 -10.62
C PHE A 164 4.93 2.47 -9.88
N LYS A 165 5.15 2.68 -8.58
CA LYS A 165 5.60 1.65 -7.66
C LYS A 165 4.54 1.43 -6.61
N VAL A 166 4.32 0.19 -6.22
CA VAL A 166 3.37 -0.17 -5.17
C VAL A 166 4.10 -0.89 -4.06
N PHE A 167 3.95 -0.39 -2.85
CA PHE A 167 4.32 -1.10 -1.64
C PHE A 167 3.09 -1.84 -1.10
N ASP A 168 3.18 -3.17 -1.07
CA ASP A 168 2.16 -4.04 -0.53
C ASP A 168 2.74 -4.87 0.63
N SER A 169 2.21 -4.65 1.83
CA SER A 169 2.66 -5.35 3.05
C SER A 169 2.08 -6.76 3.20
N HIS A 170 1.10 -7.13 2.38
CA HIS A 170 0.43 -8.42 2.42
C HIS A 170 1.30 -9.49 1.76
N SER A 171 1.01 -10.76 2.09
CA SER A 171 1.60 -11.87 1.35
C SER A 171 0.93 -12.01 -0.02
N ARG A 172 1.74 -12.20 -1.04
CA ARG A 172 1.41 -12.32 -2.45
C ARG A 172 2.15 -13.51 -3.06
N ASP A 173 1.50 -14.35 -3.84
CA ASP A 173 2.23 -15.34 -4.62
C ASP A 173 2.97 -14.70 -5.82
N LEU A 174 3.62 -15.54 -6.61
CA LEU A 174 4.29 -15.17 -7.86
C LEU A 174 3.34 -14.60 -8.92
N TYR A 175 2.02 -14.69 -8.72
CA TYR A 175 1.00 -14.09 -9.56
C TYR A 175 0.43 -12.80 -8.93
N GLY A 176 0.92 -12.38 -7.76
CA GLY A 176 0.38 -11.21 -7.07
C GLY A 176 -0.97 -11.47 -6.38
N ARG A 177 -1.37 -12.73 -6.20
CA ARG A 177 -2.61 -13.09 -5.50
C ARG A 177 -2.36 -13.19 -4.00
N PHE A 178 -3.36 -12.84 -3.19
CA PHE A 178 -3.26 -13.00 -1.75
C PHE A 178 -2.99 -14.47 -1.37
N THR A 179 -1.95 -14.71 -0.58
CA THR A 179 -1.68 -16.03 -0.03
C THR A 179 -1.66 -16.01 1.48
N GLY A 180 -2.28 -17.00 2.10
CA GLY A 180 -2.06 -17.28 3.53
C GLY A 180 -0.61 -17.71 3.83
N ASN A 181 0.19 -18.05 2.80
CA ASN A 181 1.59 -18.46 2.90
C ASN A 181 2.44 -17.91 1.72
N VAL A 182 3.39 -17.03 2.09
CA VAL A 182 4.66 -16.57 1.45
C VAL A 182 4.67 -16.28 -0.06
N TYR A 183 4.81 -14.99 -0.44
CA TYR A 183 5.96 -14.25 -1.01
C TYR A 183 5.57 -12.74 -0.92
N TYR A 184 6.47 -11.76 -1.04
CA TYR A 184 6.19 -10.34 -0.70
C TYR A 184 6.52 -9.37 -1.81
N ASN A 185 5.53 -8.79 -2.47
CA ASN A 185 5.81 -7.98 -3.67
C ASN A 185 5.79 -6.48 -3.36
N LYS A 186 6.89 -5.79 -3.66
CA LYS A 186 6.77 -4.45 -4.22
C LYS A 186 6.41 -4.59 -5.69
N VAL A 187 5.13 -4.43 -6.04
CA VAL A 187 4.71 -4.52 -7.45
C VAL A 187 4.96 -3.17 -8.12
N GLU A 188 5.86 -3.11 -9.10
CA GLU A 188 5.98 -1.94 -9.98
C GLU A 188 4.97 -2.09 -11.13
N TYR A 189 3.86 -1.35 -11.05
CA TYR A 189 2.96 -1.21 -12.18
C TYR A 189 3.45 -0.05 -13.05
N SER A 190 3.96 -0.36 -14.25
CA SER A 190 4.02 0.65 -15.31
C SER A 190 2.63 0.76 -15.91
N LEU A 191 1.81 1.69 -15.41
CA LEU A 191 0.66 2.16 -16.19
C LEU A 191 1.27 2.97 -17.33
N ASN A 192 1.46 2.32 -18.47
CA ASN A 192 1.89 3.01 -19.66
C ASN A 192 0.80 4.00 -20.05
N LYS A 193 1.20 5.26 -20.20
CA LYS A 193 0.42 6.33 -20.81
C LYS A 193 -0.17 5.79 -22.13
N ILE A 194 -1.50 5.63 -22.18
CA ILE A 194 -2.18 5.54 -23.47
C ILE A 194 -2.06 6.96 -24.06
N GLN A 195 -1.38 7.05 -25.20
CA GLN A 195 -1.23 8.31 -25.96
C GLN A 195 -2.60 8.86 -26.37
#